data_AF-A0A1T4R5N3-F1
#
_entry.id   AF-A0A1T4R5N3-F1
#
_cell.length_a   1.000
_cell.length_b   1.000
_cell.length_c   1.000
_cell.angle_alpha   90.00
_cell.angle_beta   90.00
_cell.angle_gamma   90.00
#
_symmetry.space_group_name_H-M   'P 1'
#
loop_
_entity.id
_entity.type
_entity.pdbx_description
1 polymer ?
#
loop_
_entity_poly.entity_id
_entity_poly.type
_entity_poly.pdbx_seq_one_letter_code
_entity_poly.pdbx_strand_id
1 'polypeptide(L)'
;EQVKVYSWSKKEYLVKLNGKELGWLLEQDTWGQLPSKIPVTKDKRKVYRIDDLQFVNGVWQVRCNDLAPAGFDWTDNGIPVDYITKINADGTNLASNGTEVKKGDCFVFDYGQLSDTNYGVYDSGWYWRQFGTARHGRIWLSAWNGNHLYYG
;
A
#
# COMPACT_ATOMS: atom_id res chain seq x y z
N GLU A 1 8.80 13.62 -21.61
CA GLU A 1 8.33 12.98 -22.85
C GLU A 1 7.16 12.05 -22.55
N GLN A 2 6.08 12.14 -23.33
CA GLN A 2 4.93 11.24 -23.22
C GLN A 2 5.05 10.15 -24.27
N VAL A 3 5.02 8.88 -23.84
CA VAL A 3 5.07 7.73 -24.74
C VAL A 3 3.78 6.94 -24.59
N LYS A 4 3.13 6.61 -25.72
CA LYS A 4 1.97 5.74 -25.77
C LYS A 4 2.38 4.44 -26.44
N VAL A 5 2.26 3.31 -25.73
CA VAL A 5 2.53 1.98 -26.30
C VAL A 5 1.21 1.25 -26.49
N TYR A 6 0.87 0.91 -27.73
CA TYR A 6 -0.39 0.26 -28.07
C TYR A 6 -0.30 -1.27 -27.95
N SER A 7 -1.28 -1.88 -27.29
CA SER A 7 -1.48 -3.32 -27.20
C SER A 7 -2.54 -3.77 -28.20
N TRP A 8 -2.11 -4.42 -29.28
CA TRP A 8 -3.00 -4.96 -30.32
C TRP A 8 -3.93 -6.07 -29.81
N SER A 9 -3.54 -6.81 -28.78
CA SER A 9 -4.36 -7.89 -28.22
C SER A 9 -5.49 -7.39 -27.31
N LYS A 10 -5.31 -6.22 -26.70
CA LYS A 10 -6.27 -5.63 -25.74
C LYS A 10 -6.97 -4.38 -26.25
N LYS A 11 -6.50 -3.79 -27.36
CA LYS A 11 -6.95 -2.49 -27.87
C LYS A 11 -6.83 -1.38 -26.82
N GLU A 12 -5.66 -1.33 -26.18
CA GLU A 12 -5.34 -0.40 -25.09
C GLU A 12 -3.98 0.27 -25.31
N TYR A 13 -3.77 1.47 -24.76
CA TYR A 13 -2.54 2.24 -24.77
C TYR A 13 -1.95 2.33 -23.36
N LEU A 14 -0.73 1.86 -23.15
CA LEU A 14 0.05 2.17 -21.97
C LEU A 14 0.59 3.59 -22.07
N VAL A 15 0.19 4.45 -21.15
CA VAL A 15 0.68 5.82 -21.06
C VAL A 15 1.89 5.85 -20.16
N LYS A 16 2.99 6.38 -20.68
CA LYS A 16 4.19 6.68 -19.90
C LYS A 16 4.46 8.18 -19.92
N LEU A 17 4.83 8.74 -18.77
CA LEU A 17 5.28 10.12 -18.65
C LEU A 17 6.67 10.12 -18.01
N ASN A 18 7.66 10.65 -18.72
CA ASN A 18 9.05 10.69 -18.27
C ASN A 18 9.57 9.29 -17.87
N GLY A 19 9.20 8.27 -18.64
CA GLY A 19 9.62 6.87 -18.43
C GLY A 19 8.79 6.10 -17.40
N LYS A 20 7.93 6.75 -16.60
CA LYS A 20 7.07 6.09 -15.61
C LYS A 20 5.71 5.72 -16.19
N GLU A 21 5.29 4.48 -15.96
CA GLU A 21 3.98 3.97 -16.38
C GLU A 21 2.86 4.60 -15.54
N LEU A 22 1.90 5.23 -16.22
CA LEU A 22 0.73 5.87 -15.62
C LEU A 22 -0.51 4.96 -15.66
N GLY A 23 -0.54 3.99 -16.59
CA GLY A 23 -1.64 3.04 -16.73
C GLY A 23 -2.04 2.79 -18.18
N TRP A 24 -3.03 1.92 -18.37
CA TRP A 24 -3.60 1.56 -19.66
C TRP A 24 -4.86 2.38 -19.96
N LEU A 25 -5.01 2.87 -21.19
CA LEU A 25 -6.20 3.56 -21.71
C LEU A 25 -6.83 2.73 -22.83
N LEU A 26 -8.15 2.55 -22.86
CA LEU A 26 -8.79 1.88 -23.99
C LEU A 26 -8.71 2.75 -25.26
N GLU A 27 -8.66 2.12 -26.42
CA GLU A 27 -8.53 2.82 -27.70
C GLU A 27 -9.62 3.87 -27.95
N GLN A 28 -10.84 3.57 -27.52
CA GLN A 28 -11.98 4.49 -27.59
C GLN A 28 -11.79 5.80 -26.79
N ASP A 29 -10.88 5.81 -25.81
CA ASP A 29 -10.61 6.97 -24.94
C ASP A 29 -9.46 7.85 -25.47
N THR A 30 -8.90 7.52 -26.65
CA THR A 30 -7.69 8.21 -27.18
C THR A 30 -7.93 9.28 -28.23
N TRP A 31 -9.19 9.46 -28.67
CA TRP A 31 -9.57 10.50 -29.63
C TRP A 31 -10.17 11.72 -28.92
N GLY A 32 -9.28 12.62 -28.47
CA GLY A 32 -9.64 13.96 -27.99
C GLY A 32 -9.85 14.05 -26.48
N GLN A 33 -8.92 14.74 -25.82
CA GLN A 33 -8.80 14.94 -24.36
C GLN A 33 -8.40 13.69 -23.57
N LEU A 34 -7.38 13.83 -22.72
CA LEU A 34 -7.12 12.86 -21.65
C LEU A 34 -8.44 12.64 -20.90
N PRO A 35 -8.90 11.41 -20.66
CA PRO A 35 -10.07 11.22 -19.83
C PRO A 35 -9.77 11.87 -18.47
N SER A 36 -10.67 12.74 -18.00
CA SER A 36 -10.57 13.38 -16.68
C SER A 36 -10.56 12.35 -15.53
N LYS A 37 -10.83 11.08 -15.84
CA LYS A 37 -10.57 9.91 -15.03
C LYS A 37 -9.58 9.00 -15.76
N ILE A 38 -8.31 9.06 -15.36
CA ILE A 38 -7.40 7.91 -15.54
C ILE A 38 -8.14 6.70 -14.94
N PRO A 39 -8.27 5.56 -15.64
CA PRO A 39 -8.93 4.38 -15.09
C PRO A 39 -8.23 4.01 -13.79
N VAL A 40 -8.89 4.33 -12.67
CA VAL A 40 -8.32 4.10 -11.35
C VAL A 40 -8.44 2.61 -11.11
N THR A 41 -7.35 1.89 -11.35
CA THR A 41 -7.30 0.46 -11.09
C THR A 41 -7.49 0.26 -9.59
N LYS A 42 -8.53 -0.49 -9.24
CA LYS A 42 -8.78 -0.87 -7.85
C LYS A 42 -7.75 -1.92 -7.45
N ASP A 43 -7.02 -1.65 -6.39
CA ASP A 43 -6.12 -2.61 -5.80
C ASP A 43 -6.92 -3.73 -5.13
N LYS A 44 -6.45 -4.96 -5.29
CA LYS A 44 -7.05 -6.14 -4.66
C LYS A 44 -6.57 -6.33 -3.22
N ARG A 45 -5.54 -5.61 -2.81
CA ARG A 45 -5.00 -5.64 -1.45
C ARG A 45 -5.98 -4.98 -0.47
N LYS A 46 -5.96 -5.46 0.77
CA LYS A 46 -6.69 -4.88 1.88
C LYS A 46 -6.15 -3.49 2.18
N VAL A 47 -7.06 -2.52 2.23
CA VAL A 47 -6.79 -1.13 2.56
C VAL A 47 -6.79 -0.97 4.07
N TYR A 48 -5.76 -0.31 4.58
CA TYR A 48 -5.59 0.03 5.99
C TYR A 48 -5.60 1.55 6.19
N ARG A 49 -5.99 2.00 7.38
CA ARG A 49 -5.95 3.42 7.76
C ARG A 49 -4.70 3.75 8.55
N ILE A 50 -4.18 4.96 8.34
CA ILE A 50 -3.12 5.55 9.15
C ILE A 50 -3.75 6.33 10.28
N ASP A 51 -3.71 5.77 11.49
CA ASP A 51 -4.27 6.36 12.70
C ASP A 51 -3.31 7.35 13.36
N ASP A 52 -2.00 7.12 13.21
CA ASP A 52 -0.96 8.05 13.63
C ASP A 52 0.31 7.89 12.77
N LEU A 53 1.15 8.91 12.76
CA LEU A 53 2.43 8.92 12.03
C LEU A 53 3.49 9.60 12.89
N GLN A 54 4.59 8.91 13.17
CA GLN A 54 5.69 9.46 13.95
C GLN A 54 7.05 9.06 13.38
N PHE A 55 8.06 9.89 13.64
CA PHE A 55 9.46 9.59 13.32
C PHE A 55 10.13 8.99 14.56
N VAL A 56 10.36 7.67 14.54
CA VAL A 56 10.88 6.91 15.67
C VAL A 56 12.02 6.03 15.19
N ASN A 57 13.13 5.99 15.94
CA ASN A 57 14.35 5.23 15.60
C ASN A 57 14.93 5.54 14.20
N GLY A 58 14.79 6.79 13.75
CA GLY A 58 15.33 7.24 12.46
C GLY A 58 14.45 6.89 11.24
N VAL A 59 13.24 6.37 11.45
CA VAL A 59 12.33 5.94 10.40
C VAL A 59 10.95 6.55 10.62
N TRP A 60 10.28 6.97 9.54
CA TRP A 60 8.87 7.34 9.60
C TRP A 60 8.02 6.07 9.68
N GLN A 61 7.19 5.99 10.71
CA GLN A 61 6.39 4.81 11.00
C GLN A 61 4.93 5.18 11.14
N VAL A 62 4.06 4.30 10.65
CA VAL A 62 2.60 4.43 10.74
C VAL A 62 2.06 3.54 11.84
N ARG A 63 1.09 4.06 12.58
CA ARG A 63 0.21 3.29 13.46
C ARG A 63 -1.07 2.97 12.71
N CYS A 64 -1.48 1.71 12.77
CA CYS A 64 -2.77 1.23 12.27
C CYS A 64 -3.47 0.47 13.41
N ASN A 65 -4.57 1.01 13.92
CA ASN A 65 -5.29 0.43 15.06
C ASN A 65 -5.92 -0.93 14.72
N ASP A 66 -6.22 -1.21 13.45
CA ASP A 66 -6.72 -2.51 13.01
C ASP A 66 -5.65 -3.61 13.12
N LEU A 67 -4.37 -3.22 13.04
CA LEU A 67 -3.21 -4.12 13.10
C LEU A 67 -2.49 -4.08 14.45
N ALA A 68 -2.83 -3.12 15.31
CA ALA A 68 -2.34 -3.06 16.68
C ALA A 68 -3.44 -2.52 17.62
N PRO A 69 -4.51 -3.32 17.85
CA PRO A 69 -5.69 -2.88 18.57
C PRO A 69 -5.47 -2.71 20.09
N ALA A 70 -4.42 -3.30 20.63
CA ALA A 70 -4.01 -3.18 22.03
C ALA A 70 -2.48 -3.20 22.13
N GLY A 71 -1.91 -2.72 23.24
CA GLY A 71 -0.48 -2.87 23.54
C GLY A 71 0.49 -2.24 22.53
N PHE A 72 0.06 -1.24 21.75
CA PHE A 72 0.88 -0.63 20.70
C PHE A 72 2.18 -0.02 21.26
N ASP A 73 3.30 -0.42 20.68
CA ASP A 73 4.61 0.21 20.82
C ASP A 73 5.19 0.54 19.43
N TRP A 74 5.88 1.68 19.31
CA TRP A 74 6.47 2.10 18.03
C TRP A 74 7.61 1.21 17.56
N THR A 75 8.34 0.57 18.47
CA THR A 75 9.45 -0.34 18.14
C THR A 75 8.94 -1.68 17.66
N ASP A 76 7.86 -2.19 18.27
CA ASP A 76 7.32 -3.52 17.97
C ASP A 76 6.22 -3.52 16.90
N ASN A 77 5.40 -2.49 16.82
CA ASN A 77 4.20 -2.45 15.97
C ASN A 77 4.22 -1.35 14.91
N GLY A 78 5.16 -0.40 15.00
CA GLY A 78 5.30 0.67 14.03
C GLY A 78 5.60 0.10 12.64
N ILE A 79 4.78 0.47 11.65
CA ILE A 79 4.95 0.01 10.26
C ILE A 79 5.77 1.06 9.52
N PRO A 80 6.98 0.74 9.03
CA PRO A 80 7.79 1.71 8.29
C PRO A 80 7.13 2.14 6.98
N VAL A 81 7.16 3.44 6.68
CA VAL A 81 6.51 4.04 5.50
C VAL A 81 7.02 3.44 4.18
N ASP A 82 8.26 2.97 4.15
CA ASP A 82 8.93 2.37 2.99
C ASP A 82 8.43 0.95 2.63
N TYR A 83 7.46 0.41 3.37
CA TYR A 83 6.82 -0.90 3.14
C TYR A 83 5.35 -0.78 2.69
N ILE A 84 4.88 0.45 2.49
CA ILE A 84 3.48 0.73 2.18
C ILE A 84 3.36 1.66 0.96
N THR A 85 2.28 1.46 0.22
CA THR A 85 1.83 2.40 -0.80
C THR A 85 0.57 3.11 -0.32
N LYS A 86 0.61 4.44 -0.27
CA LYS A 86 -0.57 5.27 0.00
C LYS A 86 -1.60 5.11 -1.12
N ILE A 87 -2.87 4.97 -0.75
CA ILE A 87 -3.99 4.72 -1.67
C ILE A 87 -5.24 5.50 -1.24
N ASN A 88 -6.22 5.66 -2.13
CA ASN A 88 -7.52 6.20 -1.75
C ASN A 88 -8.28 5.20 -0.86
N ALA A 89 -9.19 5.70 -0.02
CA ALA A 89 -9.99 4.88 0.88
C ALA A 89 -10.86 3.83 0.17
N ASP A 90 -11.23 4.05 -1.09
CA ASP A 90 -11.97 3.10 -1.91
C ASP A 90 -11.09 2.00 -2.55
N GLY A 91 -9.79 2.00 -2.23
CA GLY A 91 -8.80 1.08 -2.75
C GLY A 91 -8.29 1.43 -4.14
N THR A 92 -8.55 2.64 -4.62
CA THR A 92 -8.07 3.09 -5.93
C THR A 92 -6.76 3.86 -5.82
N ASN A 93 -5.86 3.70 -6.80
CA ASN A 93 -4.56 4.38 -6.81
C ASN A 93 -4.71 5.92 -6.78
N LEU A 94 -3.79 6.60 -6.09
CA LEU A 94 -3.75 8.07 -6.07
C LEU A 94 -3.38 8.64 -7.44
N ALA A 95 -4.12 9.67 -7.87
CA ALA A 95 -3.81 10.44 -9.07
C ALA A 95 -2.58 11.34 -8.81
N SER A 96 -1.39 10.75 -8.97
CA SER A 96 -0.05 11.34 -9.10
C SER A 96 0.45 12.40 -8.11
N ASN A 97 -0.35 12.92 -7.17
CA ASN A 97 0.00 14.15 -6.45
C ASN A 97 -0.17 13.94 -4.94
N GLY A 98 0.93 13.63 -4.25
CA GLY A 98 1.00 13.56 -2.78
C GLY A 98 1.60 12.24 -2.29
N THR A 99 2.91 12.07 -2.44
CA THR A 99 3.67 10.91 -1.93
C THR A 99 3.88 10.96 -0.42
N GLU A 100 3.66 12.12 0.20
CA GLU A 100 3.79 12.25 1.64
C GLU A 100 2.61 11.57 2.33
N VAL A 101 2.96 10.65 3.20
CA VAL A 101 2.04 9.92 4.06
C VAL A 101 1.70 10.81 5.26
N LYS A 102 0.42 10.91 5.61
CA LYS A 102 -0.04 11.62 6.82
C LYS A 102 -1.12 10.84 7.55
N LYS A 103 -1.34 11.19 8.81
CA LYS A 103 -2.49 10.72 9.59
C LYS A 103 -3.80 10.97 8.83
N GLY A 104 -4.67 9.96 8.83
CA GLY A 104 -5.95 9.97 8.14
C GLY A 104 -5.90 9.45 6.69
N ASP A 105 -4.71 9.27 6.10
CA ASP A 105 -4.59 8.60 4.80
C ASP A 105 -4.87 7.09 4.91
N CYS A 106 -5.01 6.45 3.75
CA CYS A 106 -5.09 5.01 3.61
C CYS A 106 -3.85 4.45 2.91
N PHE A 107 -3.55 3.18 3.16
CA PHE A 107 -2.43 2.47 2.54
C PHE A 107 -2.73 1.00 2.26
N VAL A 108 -1.90 0.40 1.43
CA VAL A 108 -1.78 -1.04 1.22
C VAL A 108 -0.32 -1.45 1.46
N PHE A 109 -0.07 -2.67 1.93
CA PHE A 109 1.29 -3.20 2.03
C PHE A 109 1.85 -3.51 0.64
N ASP A 110 3.11 -3.17 0.43
CA ASP A 110 3.82 -3.49 -0.81
C ASP A 110 4.11 -4.99 -0.92
N TYR A 111 3.83 -5.57 -2.09
CA TYR A 111 3.91 -7.01 -2.30
C TYR A 111 5.30 -7.55 -1.96
N GLY A 112 5.32 -8.58 -1.11
CA GLY A 112 6.53 -9.32 -0.77
C GLY A 112 7.56 -8.52 0.04
N GLN A 113 7.24 -7.30 0.49
CA GLN A 113 8.16 -6.52 1.32
C GLN A 113 8.20 -7.02 2.77
N LEU A 114 7.09 -7.58 3.26
CA LEU A 114 7.04 -8.24 4.56
C LEU A 114 7.11 -9.76 4.41
N SER A 115 8.05 -10.38 5.13
CA SER A 115 8.17 -11.84 5.21
C SER A 115 7.39 -12.37 6.40
N ASP A 116 6.49 -13.33 6.18
CA ASP A 116 5.79 -14.00 7.28
C ASP A 116 6.76 -14.97 7.98
N THR A 117 7.02 -14.74 9.27
CA THR A 117 7.98 -15.55 10.04
C THR A 117 7.42 -16.88 10.52
N ASN A 118 6.11 -17.13 10.32
CA ASN A 118 5.36 -18.23 10.92
C ASN A 118 5.24 -18.21 12.44
N TYR A 119 5.81 -17.21 13.12
CA TYR A 119 5.68 -17.06 14.55
C TYR A 119 4.48 -16.17 14.90
N GLY A 120 3.60 -16.69 15.75
CA GLY A 120 2.45 -15.95 16.25
C GLY A 120 2.08 -16.34 17.67
N VAL A 121 1.43 -15.42 18.37
CA VAL A 121 1.10 -15.54 19.79
C VAL A 121 -0.26 -14.90 20.05
N TYR A 122 -1.00 -15.44 21.03
CA TYR A 122 -2.16 -14.74 21.58
C TYR A 122 -1.70 -13.89 22.75
N ASP A 123 -1.95 -12.59 22.67
CA ASP A 123 -1.68 -11.66 23.76
C ASP A 123 -2.75 -10.55 23.81
N SER A 124 -3.10 -10.13 25.02
CA SER A 124 -4.05 -9.04 25.25
C SER A 124 -5.40 -9.18 24.53
N GLY A 125 -5.84 -10.42 24.29
CA GLY A 125 -7.11 -10.73 23.60
C GLY A 125 -7.03 -10.77 22.07
N TRP A 126 -5.84 -10.64 21.48
CA TRP A 126 -5.64 -10.60 20.03
C TRP A 126 -4.61 -11.63 19.57
N TYR A 127 -4.77 -12.10 18.33
CA TYR A 127 -3.75 -12.93 17.69
C TYR A 127 -2.73 -12.03 17.00
N TRP A 128 -1.48 -12.12 17.43
CA TRP A 128 -0.36 -11.39 16.89
C TRP A 128 0.49 -12.30 16.02
N ARG A 129 0.94 -11.76 14.88
CA ARG A 129 1.83 -12.43 13.94
C ARG A 129 3.05 -11.57 13.70
N GLN A 130 4.21 -12.20 13.76
CA GLN A 130 5.48 -11.53 13.53
C GLN A 130 5.84 -11.57 12.05
N PHE A 131 6.16 -10.41 11.50
CA PHE A 131 6.66 -10.25 10.14
C PHE A 131 8.08 -9.69 10.15
N GLY A 132 8.91 -10.17 9.23
CA GLY A 132 10.24 -9.63 8.99
C GLY A 132 10.18 -8.49 7.98
N THR A 133 10.96 -7.46 8.23
CA THR A 133 11.27 -6.38 7.29
C THR A 133 12.71 -6.56 6.80
N ALA A 134 12.98 -6.22 5.55
CA ALA A 134 14.33 -6.31 5.01
C ALA A 134 15.36 -5.38 5.69
N ARG A 135 14.92 -4.26 6.29
CA ARG A 135 15.82 -3.19 6.79
C ARG A 135 15.59 -2.80 8.25
N HIS A 136 14.43 -3.08 8.82
CA HIS A 136 14.00 -2.53 10.13
C HIS A 136 13.72 -3.61 11.18
N GLY A 137 14.22 -4.83 10.96
CA GLY A 137 14.03 -5.94 11.89
C GLY A 137 12.64 -6.57 11.78
N ARG A 138 11.98 -6.77 12.92
CA ARG A 138 10.72 -7.52 13.02
C ARG A 138 9.62 -6.61 13.52
N ILE A 139 8.41 -6.83 13.03
CA ILE A 139 7.20 -6.13 13.44
C ILE A 139 6.12 -7.12 13.83
N TRP A 140 5.30 -6.73 14.80
CA TRP A 140 4.17 -7.49 15.30
C TRP A 140 2.87 -6.84 14.85
N LEU A 141 2.06 -7.59 14.12
CA LEU A 141 0.79 -7.12 13.59
C LEU A 141 -0.31 -8.13 13.91
N SER A 142 -1.50 -7.64 14.25
CA SER A 142 -2.69 -8.44 14.49
C SER A 142 -3.25 -8.96 13.16
N ALA A 143 -2.70 -10.07 12.68
CA ALA A 143 -3.11 -10.74 11.45
C ALA A 143 -2.88 -12.25 11.53
N TRP A 144 -3.73 -13.07 10.91
CA TRP A 144 -3.60 -14.53 10.97
C TRP A 144 -2.34 -15.07 10.25
N ASN A 145 -1.98 -14.46 9.12
CA ASN A 145 -0.85 -14.79 8.27
C ASN A 145 -0.65 -13.69 7.21
N GLY A 146 0.33 -13.85 6.34
CA GLY A 146 0.56 -12.95 5.21
C GLY A 146 -0.66 -12.74 4.30
N ASN A 147 -1.44 -13.78 3.99
CA ASN A 147 -2.62 -13.62 3.12
C ASN A 147 -3.70 -12.73 3.78
N HIS A 148 -3.97 -12.94 5.07
CA HIS A 148 -4.88 -12.09 5.83
C HIS A 148 -4.36 -10.64 5.89
N LEU A 149 -3.03 -10.44 5.99
CA LEU A 149 -2.42 -9.12 5.94
C LEU A 149 -2.62 -8.44 4.59
N TYR A 150 -2.34 -9.12 3.48
CA TYR A 150 -2.40 -8.51 2.15
C TYR A 150 -3.81 -8.41 1.59
N TYR A 151 -4.74 -9.31 1.93
CA TYR A 151 -6.03 -9.43 1.25
C TYR A 151 -7.25 -9.42 2.18
N GLY A 152 -7.03 -9.52 3.49
CA GLY A 152 -8.11 -9.60 4.48
C GLY A 152 -8.62 -11.00 4.71
#